data_AF-A0A0J9VAY4-F1
#
_entry.id   AF-A0A0J9VAY4-F1
#
_cell.length_a   1.000
_cell.length_b   1.000
_cell.length_c   1.000
_cell.angle_alpha   90.00
_cell.angle_beta   90.00
_cell.angle_gamma   90.00
#
_symmetry.space_group_name_H-M   'P 1'
#
loop_
_entity.id
_entity.type
_entity.pdbx_description
1 polymer ?
#
loop_
_entity_poly.entity_id
_entity_poly.type
_entity_poly.pdbx_seq_one_letter_code
_entity_poly.pdbx_strand_id
1 'polypeptide(L)'
;MGEESMYNLSSRSYDYRSLFLDNHKQPKQGHEEICEFMKQTYSIKNNNFILNCYKSLNYLDDLEEKEHSYVRKAHGTLYLYLWLYDKELKNVIYTGEHIELYKKMLELCFEYISYNIGTIYQSNVRADNFEILKNLYDLYYKFDKIKYDNDCENTKYKCAINCFDLYKEYIEDCNKKFNDDFCNELENFRNQFNRYISSEPECKDKDLYIPKNTYARKSVVPLTSLVTVLSLPTFFFILYKVIIIIYKRIHIAKTFLLHILI
;
A
#
# COMPACT_ATOMS: atom_id res chain seq x y z
N MET A 1 -15.31 7.07 -11.04
CA MET A 1 -14.97 6.45 -9.74
C MET A 1 -13.64 5.76 -9.93
N GLY A 2 -12.58 6.23 -9.28
CA GLY A 2 -11.30 5.50 -9.29
C GLY A 2 -11.46 4.21 -8.50
N GLU A 3 -10.81 3.14 -8.97
CA GLU A 3 -10.79 1.85 -8.29
C GLU A 3 -10.12 2.00 -6.92
N GLU A 4 -10.72 1.41 -5.87
CA GLU A 4 -10.12 1.43 -4.54
C GLU A 4 -8.88 0.54 -4.54
N SER A 5 -7.75 1.08 -4.08
CA SER A 5 -6.44 0.43 -4.13
C SER A 5 -5.89 0.24 -2.73
N MET A 6 -5.28 -0.93 -2.48
CA MET A 6 -4.51 -1.23 -1.27
C MET A 6 -3.38 -0.22 -1.00
N TYR A 7 -2.97 0.54 -2.01
CA TYR A 7 -1.92 1.54 -1.88
C TYR A 7 -2.45 2.94 -1.54
N ASN A 8 -3.77 3.20 -1.63
CA ASN A 8 -4.31 4.53 -1.38
C ASN A 8 -4.79 4.68 0.08
N LEU A 9 -3.90 5.19 0.94
CA LEU A 9 -4.21 5.49 2.34
C LEU A 9 -4.49 6.99 2.59
N SER A 10 -4.41 7.82 1.54
CA SER A 10 -4.57 9.28 1.64
C SER A 10 -5.91 9.71 2.24
N SER A 11 -6.95 8.88 2.10
CA SER A 11 -8.30 9.12 2.61
C SER A 11 -8.61 8.42 3.94
N ARG A 12 -7.65 7.70 4.57
CA ARG A 12 -7.78 6.89 5.80
C ARG A 12 -9.23 6.72 6.26
N SER A 13 -9.97 5.89 5.52
CA SER A 13 -11.42 5.78 5.64
C SER A 13 -11.88 5.09 6.92
N TYR A 14 -10.98 4.42 7.64
CA TYR A 14 -11.27 3.66 8.85
C TYR A 14 -10.60 4.24 10.09
N ASP A 15 -11.25 4.12 11.24
CA ASP A 15 -10.84 4.70 12.51
C ASP A 15 -9.72 3.89 13.21
N TYR A 16 -8.52 3.91 12.63
CA TYR A 16 -7.32 3.31 13.23
C TYR A 16 -7.03 3.85 14.62
N ARG A 17 -7.49 5.07 14.92
CA ARG A 17 -7.35 5.68 16.25
C ARG A 17 -7.91 4.77 17.35
N SER A 18 -8.99 4.04 17.08
CA SER A 18 -9.59 3.10 18.04
C SER A 18 -8.60 2.05 18.58
N LEU A 19 -7.60 1.65 17.79
CA LEU A 19 -6.53 0.74 18.25
C LEU A 19 -5.58 1.39 19.27
N PHE A 20 -5.53 2.72 19.32
CA PHE A 20 -4.69 3.46 20.26
C PHE A 20 -5.46 3.94 21.49
N LEU A 21 -6.79 3.90 21.48
CA LEU A 21 -7.61 4.28 22.64
C LEU A 21 -7.66 3.13 23.66
N ASP A 22 -7.49 3.42 24.95
CA ASP A 22 -7.60 2.42 26.03
C ASP A 22 -9.07 2.14 26.43
N ASN A 23 -9.96 2.09 25.45
CA ASN A 23 -11.35 1.72 25.66
C ASN A 23 -11.52 0.21 25.48
N HIS A 24 -11.28 -0.53 26.57
CA HIS A 24 -11.51 -1.97 26.61
C HIS A 24 -13.01 -2.28 26.57
N LYS A 25 -13.57 -2.39 25.36
CA LYS A 25 -14.89 -2.98 25.16
C LYS A 25 -14.84 -4.44 25.65
N GLN A 26 -15.92 -4.87 26.30
CA GLN A 26 -16.07 -6.26 26.72
C GLN A 26 -15.94 -7.19 25.49
N PRO A 27 -15.29 -8.36 25.62
CA PRO A 27 -15.23 -9.33 24.53
C PRO A 27 -16.64 -9.77 24.13
N LYS A 28 -16.85 -10.00 22.83
CA LYS A 28 -18.09 -10.61 22.33
C LYS A 28 -17.97 -12.14 22.32
N GLN A 29 -19.07 -12.81 22.03
CA GLN A 29 -19.12 -14.27 21.91
C GLN A 29 -18.05 -14.79 20.95
N GLY A 30 -17.33 -15.85 21.31
CA GLY A 30 -16.25 -16.43 20.51
C GLY A 30 -14.88 -15.80 20.72
N HIS A 31 -14.80 -14.59 21.30
CA HIS A 31 -13.51 -13.89 21.47
C HIS A 31 -12.62 -14.57 22.51
N GLU A 32 -13.21 -15.03 23.61
CA GLU A 32 -12.49 -15.73 24.68
C GLU A 32 -11.84 -17.00 24.15
N GLU A 33 -12.60 -17.80 23.39
CA GLU A 33 -12.12 -19.03 22.79
C GLU A 33 -10.94 -18.79 21.83
N ILE A 34 -11.05 -17.79 20.95
CA ILE A 34 -9.97 -17.43 20.02
C ILE A 34 -8.71 -17.00 20.79
N CYS A 35 -8.85 -16.11 21.77
CA CYS A 35 -7.71 -15.55 22.49
C CYS A 35 -7.02 -16.59 23.38
N GLU A 36 -7.77 -17.44 24.07
CA GLU A 36 -7.21 -18.53 24.86
C GLU A 36 -6.53 -19.58 23.98
N PHE A 37 -7.13 -19.93 22.83
CA PHE A 37 -6.49 -20.83 21.86
C PHE A 37 -5.14 -20.28 21.39
N MET A 38 -5.10 -19.01 20.99
CA MET A 38 -3.87 -18.35 20.53
C MET A 38 -2.80 -18.33 21.63
N LYS A 39 -3.18 -17.94 22.85
CA LYS A 39 -2.26 -17.85 23.99
C LYS A 39 -1.65 -19.21 24.33
N GLN A 40 -2.47 -20.26 24.38
CA GLN A 40 -2.04 -21.62 24.73
C GLN A 40 -1.18 -22.22 23.62
N THR A 41 -1.63 -22.15 22.37
CA THR A 41 -0.95 -22.73 21.20
C THR A 41 0.46 -22.17 21.01
N TYR A 42 0.62 -20.85 21.19
CA TYR A 42 1.90 -20.17 20.99
C TYR A 42 2.64 -19.85 22.30
N SER A 43 2.18 -20.40 23.44
CA SER A 43 2.79 -20.21 24.75
C SER A 43 3.07 -18.74 25.08
N ILE A 44 2.13 -17.85 24.75
CA ILE A 44 2.29 -16.40 24.89
C ILE A 44 2.27 -16.05 26.38
N LYS A 45 3.41 -15.60 26.90
CA LYS A 45 3.60 -15.31 28.33
C LYS A 45 3.14 -13.92 28.76
N ASN A 46 2.88 -13.02 27.82
CA ASN A 46 2.47 -11.66 28.13
C ASN A 46 1.06 -11.64 28.74
N ASN A 47 0.93 -11.12 29.96
CA ASN A 47 -0.37 -11.00 30.62
C ASN A 47 -1.31 -10.03 29.89
N ASN A 48 -0.77 -9.07 29.14
CA ASN A 48 -1.55 -8.11 28.36
C ASN A 48 -2.08 -8.70 27.04
N PHE A 49 -1.62 -9.89 26.63
CA PHE A 49 -2.01 -10.49 25.36
C PHE A 49 -3.52 -10.67 25.25
N ILE A 50 -4.18 -11.21 26.27
CA ILE A 50 -5.64 -11.44 26.23
C ILE A 50 -6.39 -10.11 26.04
N LEU A 51 -5.96 -9.06 26.72
CA LEU A 51 -6.58 -7.74 26.61
C LEU A 51 -6.42 -7.14 25.21
N ASN A 52 -5.21 -7.22 24.66
CA ASN A 52 -4.91 -6.74 23.31
C ASN A 52 -5.54 -7.63 22.22
N CYS A 53 -5.71 -8.92 22.49
CA CYS A 53 -6.44 -9.84 21.64
C CYS A 53 -7.94 -9.49 21.59
N TYR A 54 -8.59 -9.25 22.74
CA TYR A 54 -9.99 -8.77 22.76
C TYR A 54 -10.16 -7.44 22.05
N LYS A 55 -9.23 -6.51 22.24
CA LYS A 55 -9.22 -5.24 21.50
C LYS A 55 -9.14 -5.46 19.99
N SER A 56 -8.28 -6.39 19.56
CA SER A 56 -8.10 -6.75 18.15
C SER A 56 -9.38 -7.33 17.56
N LEU A 57 -10.03 -8.26 18.27
CA LEU A 57 -11.27 -8.90 17.81
C LEU A 57 -12.43 -7.92 17.76
N ASN A 58 -12.60 -7.07 18.78
CA ASN A 58 -13.62 -6.01 18.75
C ASN A 58 -13.42 -5.03 17.59
N TYR A 59 -12.17 -4.74 17.22
CA TYR A 59 -11.85 -3.93 16.05
C TYR A 59 -12.18 -4.66 14.74
N LEU A 60 -11.92 -5.97 14.65
CA LEU A 60 -12.35 -6.79 13.51
C LEU A 60 -13.88 -6.86 13.39
N ASP A 61 -14.62 -6.92 14.49
CA ASP A 61 -16.08 -6.82 14.46
C ASP A 61 -16.55 -5.48 13.91
N ASP A 62 -15.96 -4.39 14.43
CA ASP A 62 -16.31 -3.04 13.99
C ASP A 62 -15.98 -2.89 12.49
N LEU A 63 -14.90 -3.50 11.99
CA LEU A 63 -14.60 -3.57 10.55
C LEU A 63 -15.64 -4.39 9.78
N GLU A 64 -16.03 -5.56 10.28
CA GLU A 64 -16.94 -6.46 9.57
C GLU A 64 -18.34 -5.88 9.47
N GLU A 65 -18.83 -5.25 10.55
CA GLU A 65 -20.16 -4.66 10.68
C GLU A 65 -20.32 -3.32 9.95
N LYS A 66 -19.30 -2.44 10.01
CA LYS A 66 -19.45 -1.03 9.62
C LYS A 66 -18.81 -0.67 8.29
N GLU A 67 -17.79 -1.41 7.85
CA GLU A 67 -17.13 -1.15 6.57
C GLU A 67 -17.74 -2.04 5.49
N HIS A 68 -18.10 -1.47 4.34
CA HIS A 68 -18.72 -2.21 3.24
C HIS A 68 -17.74 -2.49 2.10
N SER A 69 -16.63 -1.76 2.02
CA SER A 69 -15.58 -2.02 1.04
C SER A 69 -14.68 -3.16 1.50
N TYR A 70 -14.51 -4.15 0.63
CA TYR A 70 -13.54 -5.24 0.83
C TYR A 70 -12.10 -4.73 0.90
N VAL A 71 -11.74 -3.73 0.09
CA VAL A 71 -10.41 -3.14 0.09
C VAL A 71 -10.16 -2.43 1.42
N ARG A 72 -11.12 -1.65 1.93
CA ARG A 72 -10.98 -0.96 3.22
C ARG A 72 -11.01 -1.92 4.42
N LYS A 73 -11.78 -3.01 4.35
CA LYS A 73 -11.68 -4.12 5.31
C LYS A 73 -10.27 -4.71 5.33
N ALA A 74 -9.68 -4.95 4.16
CA ALA A 74 -8.30 -5.41 4.05
C ALA A 74 -7.29 -4.38 4.56
N HIS A 75 -7.52 -3.07 4.33
CA HIS A 75 -6.70 -2.00 4.91
C HIS A 75 -6.69 -2.09 6.44
N GLY A 76 -7.88 -2.10 7.06
CA GLY A 76 -8.00 -2.16 8.51
C GLY A 76 -7.40 -3.44 9.09
N THR A 77 -7.55 -4.57 8.38
CA THR A 77 -6.99 -5.87 8.79
C THR A 77 -5.47 -5.89 8.69
N LEU A 78 -4.86 -5.31 7.64
CA LEU A 78 -3.40 -5.19 7.57
C LEU A 78 -2.86 -4.21 8.62
N TYR A 79 -3.58 -3.12 8.87
CA TYR A 79 -3.20 -2.17 9.90
C TYR A 79 -3.24 -2.80 11.31
N LEU A 80 -4.27 -3.60 11.60
CA LEU A 80 -4.37 -4.36 12.85
C LEU A 80 -3.18 -5.30 13.05
N TYR A 81 -2.72 -5.98 11.99
CA TYR A 81 -1.54 -6.84 12.07
C TYR A 81 -0.34 -6.07 12.62
N LEU A 82 -0.07 -4.87 12.10
CA LEU A 82 1.06 -4.04 12.53
C LEU A 82 0.93 -3.61 13.98
N TRP A 83 -0.27 -3.22 14.39
CA TRP A 83 -0.55 -2.85 15.77
C TRP A 83 -0.35 -4.04 16.73
N LEU A 84 -0.94 -5.20 16.41
CA LEU A 84 -0.86 -6.40 17.25
C LEU A 84 0.58 -6.96 17.26
N TYR A 85 1.31 -6.84 16.15
CA TYR A 85 2.72 -7.18 16.09
C TYR A 85 3.55 -6.30 17.03
N ASP A 86 3.35 -4.97 17.00
CA ASP A 86 4.08 -4.06 17.87
C ASP A 86 3.79 -4.26 19.36
N LYS A 87 2.52 -4.51 19.72
CA LYS A 87 2.12 -4.66 21.12
C LYS A 87 2.39 -6.07 21.67
N GLU A 88 2.28 -7.10 20.84
CA GLU A 88 2.28 -8.49 21.29
C GLU A 88 3.18 -9.41 20.47
N LEU A 89 2.92 -9.58 19.18
CA LEU A 89 3.46 -10.73 18.43
C LEU A 89 4.98 -10.71 18.29
N LYS A 90 5.62 -9.53 18.19
CA LYS A 90 7.08 -9.42 18.08
C LYS A 90 7.85 -10.05 19.25
N ASN A 91 7.19 -10.22 20.40
CA ASN A 91 7.77 -10.80 21.61
C ASN A 91 7.51 -12.31 21.73
N VAL A 92 6.72 -12.89 20.82
CA VAL A 92 6.41 -14.32 20.83
C VAL A 92 7.59 -15.09 20.26
N ILE A 93 8.08 -16.08 21.02
CA ILE A 93 9.14 -16.99 20.58
C ILE A 93 8.53 -17.95 19.57
N TYR A 94 8.80 -17.71 18.28
CA TYR A 94 8.28 -18.50 17.18
C TYR A 94 9.34 -18.65 16.09
N THR A 95 9.45 -19.85 15.51
CA THR A 95 10.48 -20.17 14.51
C THR A 95 10.06 -19.82 13.08
N GLY A 96 8.77 -19.60 12.83
CA GLY A 96 8.25 -19.14 11.55
C GLY A 96 8.09 -17.62 11.49
N GLU A 97 7.45 -17.13 10.44
CA GLU A 97 7.13 -15.70 10.33
C GLU A 97 5.97 -15.32 11.26
N HIS A 98 6.10 -14.22 12.01
CA HIS A 98 5.06 -13.77 12.95
C HIS A 98 3.71 -13.45 12.29
N ILE A 99 3.70 -13.18 10.98
CA ILE A 99 2.44 -13.02 10.23
C ILE A 99 1.59 -14.30 10.24
N GLU A 100 2.19 -15.48 10.36
CA GLU A 100 1.45 -16.74 10.42
C GLU A 100 0.61 -16.87 11.69
N LEU A 101 1.05 -16.28 12.81
CA LEU A 101 0.25 -16.18 14.04
C LEU A 101 -1.00 -15.33 13.79
N TYR A 102 -0.85 -14.22 13.08
CA TYR A 102 -1.96 -13.35 12.75
C TYR A 102 -2.95 -14.01 11.78
N LYS A 103 -2.44 -14.67 10.74
CA LYS A 103 -3.28 -15.46 9.82
C LYS A 103 -4.04 -16.54 10.57
N LYS A 104 -3.42 -17.21 11.55
CA LYS A 104 -4.12 -18.19 12.39
C LYS A 104 -5.25 -17.56 13.19
N MET A 105 -5.05 -16.37 13.74
CA MET A 105 -6.12 -15.63 14.41
C MET A 105 -7.29 -15.33 13.46
N LEU A 106 -7.02 -14.92 12.22
CA LEU A 106 -8.06 -14.66 11.22
C LEU A 106 -8.82 -15.93 10.80
N GLU A 107 -8.15 -17.09 10.74
CA GLU A 107 -8.81 -18.38 10.51
C GLU A 107 -9.78 -18.71 11.65
N LEU A 108 -9.35 -18.53 12.90
CA LEU A 108 -10.20 -18.76 14.07
C LEU A 108 -11.41 -17.80 14.08
N CYS A 109 -11.27 -16.57 13.57
CA CYS A 109 -12.43 -15.69 13.40
C CYS A 109 -13.47 -16.27 12.44
N PHE A 110 -13.06 -16.97 11.38
CA PHE A 110 -13.99 -17.67 10.51
C PHE A 110 -14.64 -18.86 11.24
N GLU A 111 -13.86 -19.65 11.97
CA GLU A 111 -14.33 -20.86 12.66
C GLU A 111 -15.30 -20.56 13.82
N TYR A 112 -15.00 -19.56 14.65
CA TYR A 112 -15.71 -19.31 15.91
C TYR A 112 -16.76 -18.20 15.81
N ILE A 113 -16.56 -17.21 14.94
CA ILE A 113 -17.47 -16.05 14.81
C ILE A 113 -17.97 -15.82 13.38
N SER A 114 -17.67 -16.73 12.44
CA SER A 114 -18.17 -16.74 11.04
C SER A 114 -17.84 -15.47 10.24
N TYR A 115 -16.69 -14.86 10.49
CA TYR A 115 -16.26 -13.67 9.77
C TYR A 115 -15.49 -13.99 8.50
N ASN A 116 -15.83 -13.33 7.40
CA ASN A 116 -15.13 -13.49 6.12
C ASN A 116 -13.87 -12.62 6.00
N ILE A 117 -13.50 -11.92 7.07
CA ILE A 117 -12.41 -10.96 7.10
C ILE A 117 -11.05 -11.58 6.72
N GLY A 118 -10.82 -12.85 7.10
CA GLY A 118 -9.62 -13.60 6.69
C GLY A 118 -9.54 -13.80 5.18
N THR A 119 -10.64 -14.21 4.55
CA THR A 119 -10.74 -14.39 3.09
C THR A 119 -10.58 -13.04 2.36
N ILE A 120 -11.17 -11.97 2.90
CA ILE A 120 -11.03 -10.61 2.34
C ILE A 120 -9.57 -10.16 2.42
N TYR A 121 -8.91 -10.37 3.56
CA TYR A 121 -7.50 -10.05 3.72
C TYR A 121 -6.64 -10.81 2.71
N GLN A 122 -6.80 -12.13 2.59
CA GLN A 122 -6.00 -12.97 1.68
C GLN A 122 -6.23 -12.66 0.20
N SER A 123 -7.41 -12.17 -0.19
CA SER A 123 -7.69 -11.79 -1.57
C SER A 123 -7.03 -10.47 -1.99
N ASN A 124 -6.74 -9.59 -1.02
CA ASN A 124 -6.14 -8.26 -1.26
C ASN A 124 -4.64 -8.19 -0.89
N VAL A 125 -4.23 -8.95 0.12
CA VAL A 125 -2.86 -9.03 0.65
C VAL A 125 -2.29 -10.41 0.35
N ARG A 126 -1.49 -10.46 -0.71
CA ARG A 126 -0.92 -11.68 -1.29
C ARG A 126 0.60 -11.68 -1.12
N ALA A 127 1.23 -12.83 -1.32
CA ALA A 127 2.68 -12.95 -1.19
C ALA A 127 3.48 -11.97 -2.07
N ASP A 128 2.97 -11.64 -3.26
CA ASP A 128 3.64 -10.75 -4.22
C ASP A 128 3.55 -9.26 -3.87
N ASN A 129 2.56 -8.83 -3.08
CA ASN A 129 2.40 -7.44 -2.65
C ASN A 129 2.58 -7.21 -1.15
N PHE A 130 2.63 -8.28 -0.34
CA PHE A 130 2.65 -8.20 1.12
C PHE A 130 3.77 -7.31 1.65
N GLU A 131 5.00 -7.49 1.19
CA GLU A 131 6.13 -6.73 1.74
C GLU A 131 6.04 -5.24 1.40
N ILE A 132 5.57 -4.88 0.19
CA ILE A 132 5.39 -3.48 -0.19
C ILE A 132 4.25 -2.85 0.62
N LEU A 133 3.12 -3.54 0.75
CA LEU A 133 1.99 -3.08 1.54
C LEU A 133 2.36 -2.98 3.02
N LYS A 134 3.01 -3.99 3.58
CA LYS A 134 3.48 -4.00 4.96
C LYS A 134 4.36 -2.79 5.26
N ASN A 135 5.31 -2.46 4.38
CA ASN A 135 6.20 -1.32 4.58
C ASN A 135 5.42 0.00 4.50
N LEU A 136 4.53 0.15 3.53
CA LEU A 136 3.67 1.33 3.42
C LEU A 136 2.80 1.52 4.67
N TYR A 137 2.16 0.45 5.14
CA TYR A 137 1.27 0.52 6.29
C TYR A 137 2.06 0.69 7.60
N ASP A 138 3.25 0.13 7.73
CA ASP A 138 4.12 0.32 8.90
C ASP A 138 4.53 1.79 9.04
N LEU A 139 4.78 2.47 7.92
CA LEU A 139 5.04 3.91 7.91
C LEU A 139 3.84 4.71 8.45
N TYR A 140 2.63 4.40 7.97
CA TYR A 140 1.40 5.02 8.46
C TYR A 140 1.10 4.68 9.93
N TYR A 141 1.33 3.42 10.31
CA TYR A 141 1.17 2.95 11.68
C TYR A 141 2.07 3.73 12.65
N LYS A 142 3.37 3.87 12.34
CA LYS A 142 4.29 4.68 13.14
C LYS A 142 3.87 6.14 13.19
N PHE A 143 3.39 6.69 12.08
CA PHE A 143 2.92 8.07 12.05
C PHE A 143 1.70 8.30 12.95
N ASP A 144 0.77 7.35 12.97
CA ASP A 144 -0.43 7.42 13.79
C ASP A 144 -0.14 7.16 15.26
N LYS A 145 0.86 6.30 15.53
CA LYS A 145 1.40 6.10 16.87
C LYS A 145 1.89 7.43 17.47
N ILE A 146 2.56 8.29 16.69
CA ILE A 146 2.97 9.62 17.16
C ILE A 146 1.76 10.48 17.57
N LYS A 147 0.65 10.37 16.83
CA LYS A 147 -0.54 11.20 17.03
C LYS A 147 -1.44 10.72 18.16
N TYR A 148 -1.53 9.41 18.36
CA TYR A 148 -2.61 8.80 19.14
C TYR A 148 -2.14 7.86 20.24
N ASP A 149 -0.91 7.35 20.19
CA ASP A 149 -0.41 6.40 21.18
C ASP A 149 0.30 7.13 22.33
N ASN A 150 0.00 6.73 23.56
CA ASN A 150 0.62 7.25 24.76
C ASN A 150 2.14 6.97 24.80
N ASP A 151 2.60 5.91 24.11
CA ASP A 151 4.02 5.58 23.98
C ASP A 151 4.87 6.75 23.43
N CYS A 152 4.26 7.64 22.63
CA CYS A 152 4.93 8.78 22.02
C CYS A 152 4.59 10.12 22.67
N GLU A 153 3.70 10.17 23.67
CA GLU A 153 3.15 11.43 24.21
C GLU A 153 4.23 12.37 24.73
N ASN A 154 5.24 11.85 25.43
CA ASN A 154 6.36 12.63 25.98
C ASN A 154 7.63 12.55 25.13
N THR A 155 7.57 11.89 23.97
CA THR A 155 8.73 11.66 23.10
C THR A 155 8.36 11.84 21.63
N LYS A 156 7.45 12.77 21.30
CA LYS A 156 6.90 12.91 19.95
C LYS A 156 7.99 13.19 18.93
N TYR A 157 8.96 14.04 19.28
CA TYR A 157 10.09 14.33 18.41
C TYR A 157 10.91 13.07 18.08
N LYS A 158 11.21 12.23 19.09
CA LYS A 158 11.96 10.97 18.89
C LYS A 158 11.17 9.98 18.03
N CYS A 159 9.86 9.85 18.26
CA CYS A 159 9.01 9.00 17.42
C CYS A 159 8.93 9.54 15.98
N ALA A 160 8.87 10.87 15.80
CA ALA A 160 8.86 11.52 14.51
C ALA A 160 10.18 11.33 13.74
N ILE A 161 11.34 11.37 14.42
CA ILE A 161 12.64 11.01 13.82
C ILE A 161 12.59 9.59 13.27
N ASN A 162 12.17 8.60 14.08
CA ASN A 162 12.12 7.21 13.64
C ASN A 162 11.19 7.02 12.42
N CYS A 163 10.07 7.73 12.39
CA CYS A 163 9.14 7.72 11.26
C CYS A 163 9.73 8.38 10.00
N PHE A 164 10.45 9.49 10.17
CA PHE A 164 11.18 10.18 9.11
C PHE A 164 12.31 9.33 8.52
N ASP A 165 13.08 8.66 9.38
CA ASP A 165 14.17 7.77 8.94
C ASP A 165 13.62 6.60 8.12
N LEU A 166 12.52 6.00 8.56
CA LEU A 166 11.84 4.96 7.82
C LEU A 166 11.31 5.44 6.46
N TYR A 167 10.74 6.65 6.41
CA TYR A 167 10.32 7.25 5.14
C TYR A 167 11.50 7.38 4.15
N LYS A 168 12.68 7.80 4.63
CA LYS A 168 13.87 7.94 3.79
C LYS A 168 14.30 6.60 3.19
N GLU A 169 14.25 5.51 3.96
CA GLU A 169 14.55 4.17 3.43
C GLU A 169 13.55 3.77 2.34
N TYR A 170 12.26 4.01 2.56
CA TYR A 170 11.20 3.62 1.63
C TYR A 170 11.17 4.45 0.34
N ILE A 171 11.49 5.74 0.41
CA ILE A 171 11.55 6.59 -0.80
C ILE A 171 12.77 6.27 -1.68
N GLU A 172 13.85 5.72 -1.12
CA GLU A 172 14.96 5.19 -1.91
C GLU A 172 14.53 3.95 -2.73
N ASP A 173 13.69 3.10 -2.13
CA ASP A 173 13.16 1.89 -2.76
C ASP A 173 12.15 2.17 -3.88
N CYS A 174 11.47 3.32 -3.84
CA CYS A 174 10.63 3.80 -4.94
C CYS A 174 11.39 3.84 -6.28
N ASN A 175 12.69 4.18 -6.26
CA ASN A 175 13.54 4.22 -7.46
C ASN A 175 13.92 2.82 -7.99
N LYS A 176 13.80 1.77 -7.17
CA LYS A 176 14.28 0.41 -7.48
C LYS A 176 13.16 -0.55 -7.88
N LYS A 177 11.97 -0.40 -7.29
CA LYS A 177 10.89 -1.42 -7.34
C LYS A 177 9.77 -1.13 -8.36
N PHE A 178 9.80 0.00 -9.06
CA PHE A 178 8.81 0.37 -10.10
C PHE A 178 7.33 0.16 -9.69
N ASN A 179 6.97 0.54 -8.47
CA ASN A 179 5.58 0.53 -8.02
C ASN A 179 5.07 1.96 -7.89
N ASP A 180 4.44 2.46 -8.96
CA ASP A 180 3.97 3.84 -9.05
C ASP A 180 2.94 4.16 -7.95
N ASP A 181 2.08 3.20 -7.61
CA ASP A 181 1.06 3.38 -6.57
C ASP A 181 1.70 3.55 -5.17
N PHE A 182 2.69 2.73 -4.84
CA PHE A 182 3.48 2.88 -3.62
C PHE A 182 4.20 4.24 -3.56
N CYS A 183 4.85 4.63 -4.65
CA CYS A 183 5.54 5.92 -4.75
C CYS A 183 4.59 7.12 -4.61
N ASN A 184 3.44 7.06 -5.27
CA ASN A 184 2.39 8.07 -5.19
C ASN A 184 1.87 8.19 -3.75
N GLU A 185 1.72 7.06 -3.06
CA GLU A 185 1.27 7.10 -1.67
C GLU A 185 2.34 7.62 -0.71
N LEU A 186 3.63 7.36 -0.95
CA LEU A 186 4.71 7.99 -0.18
C LEU A 186 4.71 9.52 -0.33
N GLU A 187 4.35 10.04 -1.51
CA GLU A 187 4.14 11.48 -1.73
C GLU A 187 2.95 12.02 -0.93
N ASN A 188 1.85 11.25 -0.85
CA ASN A 188 0.69 11.59 -0.01
C ASN A 188 1.06 11.58 1.47
N PHE A 189 1.80 10.56 1.92
CA PHE A 189 2.31 10.44 3.27
C PHE A 189 3.17 11.66 3.62
N ARG A 190 4.13 12.03 2.76
CA ARG A 190 4.99 13.20 2.97
C ARG A 190 4.17 14.45 3.26
N ASN A 191 3.13 14.70 2.46
CA ASN A 191 2.29 15.88 2.62
C ASN A 191 1.53 15.86 3.97
N GLN A 192 1.11 14.69 4.44
CA GLN A 192 0.48 14.55 5.76
C GLN A 192 1.50 14.72 6.90
N PHE A 193 2.67 14.09 6.78
CA PHE A 193 3.74 14.16 7.77
C PHE A 193 4.25 15.59 7.93
N ASN A 194 4.60 16.27 6.83
CA ASN A 194 5.05 17.66 6.86
C ASN A 194 4.02 18.60 7.48
N ARG A 195 2.72 18.42 7.21
CA ARG A 195 1.67 19.20 7.87
C ARG A 195 1.67 18.98 9.38
N TYR A 196 1.83 17.73 9.81
CA TYR A 196 1.87 17.38 11.23
C TYR A 196 3.09 18.00 11.93
N ILE A 197 4.31 17.76 11.45
CA ILE A 197 5.54 18.25 12.13
C ILE A 197 5.63 19.79 12.16
N SER A 198 5.06 20.49 11.17
CA SER A 198 5.02 21.95 11.18
C SER A 198 4.04 22.50 12.22
N SER A 199 3.05 21.69 12.62
CA SER A 199 2.03 22.06 13.61
C SER A 199 2.34 21.57 15.03
N GLU A 200 3.11 20.49 15.17
CA GLU A 200 3.43 19.88 16.46
C GLU A 200 4.59 20.63 17.15
N PRO A 201 4.38 21.27 18.31
CA PRO A 201 5.39 22.11 18.95
C PRO A 201 6.73 21.42 19.24
N GLU A 202 6.72 20.15 19.61
CA GLU A 202 7.97 19.38 19.86
C GLU A 202 8.80 19.12 18.60
N CYS A 203 8.15 19.11 17.43
CA CYS A 203 8.77 18.84 16.14
C CYS A 203 9.03 20.12 15.34
N LYS A 204 8.37 21.23 15.69
CA LYS A 204 8.46 22.49 14.97
C LYS A 204 9.90 23.01 15.00
N ASP A 205 10.33 23.58 13.87
CA ASP A 205 11.68 24.14 13.67
C ASP A 205 12.81 23.12 13.86
N LYS A 206 12.49 21.82 13.73
CA LYS A 206 13.46 20.73 13.64
C LYS A 206 13.64 20.32 12.17
N ASP A 207 14.81 19.75 11.86
CA ASP A 207 15.19 19.26 10.53
C ASP A 207 14.45 17.96 10.11
N LEU A 208 13.13 17.91 10.32
CA LEU A 208 12.24 16.80 9.93
C LEU A 208 11.43 17.11 8.67
N TYR A 209 11.45 18.35 8.18
CA TYR A 209 10.72 18.73 6.98
C TYR A 209 11.26 17.98 5.77
N ILE A 210 10.41 17.17 5.14
CA ILE A 210 10.77 16.41 3.94
C ILE A 210 10.57 17.33 2.73
N PRO A 211 11.62 17.78 2.03
CA PRO A 211 11.45 18.55 0.81
C PRO A 211 10.78 17.70 -0.27
N LYS A 212 10.13 18.36 -1.23
CA LYS A 212 9.59 17.65 -2.38
C LYS A 212 10.73 16.99 -3.15
N ASN A 213 10.65 15.67 -3.29
CA ASN A 213 11.67 14.93 -4.01
C ASN A 213 11.38 14.99 -5.52
N THR A 214 12.40 15.29 -6.32
CA THR A 214 12.30 15.30 -7.79
C THR A 214 12.20 13.89 -8.40
N TYR A 215 12.46 12.83 -7.62
CA TYR A 215 12.47 11.44 -8.08
C TYR A 215 11.08 10.88 -8.44
N ALA A 216 10.00 11.40 -7.84
CA ALA A 216 8.61 11.04 -8.19
C ALA A 216 8.22 11.41 -9.64
N ARG A 217 9.13 12.06 -10.38
CA ARG A 217 8.93 12.47 -11.77
C ARG A 217 10.07 12.05 -12.69
N LYS A 218 10.63 10.85 -12.52
CA LYS A 218 11.01 10.10 -13.74
C LYS A 218 9.72 9.62 -14.39
N SER A 219 8.99 10.57 -14.99
CA SER A 219 7.95 10.27 -15.97
C SER A 219 8.51 9.17 -16.85
N VAL A 220 7.78 8.06 -16.92
CA VAL A 220 7.82 7.17 -18.08
C VAL A 220 7.88 8.12 -19.29
N VAL A 221 9.03 8.18 -19.96
CA VAL A 221 9.07 8.78 -21.29
C VAL A 221 8.03 7.97 -22.04
N PRO A 222 6.89 8.57 -22.44
CA PRO A 222 5.84 7.76 -22.98
C PRO A 222 6.43 7.24 -24.28
N LEU A 223 6.64 5.93 -24.37
CA LEU A 223 7.15 5.27 -25.58
C LEU A 223 6.29 5.64 -26.80
N THR A 224 5.08 6.14 -26.56
CA THR A 224 4.19 6.78 -27.55
C THR A 224 4.87 7.91 -28.32
N SER A 225 5.75 8.72 -27.71
CA SER A 225 6.49 9.77 -28.44
C SER A 225 7.52 9.21 -29.42
N LEU A 226 8.22 8.13 -29.09
CA LEU A 226 9.15 7.52 -30.05
C LEU A 226 8.41 6.77 -31.17
N VAL A 227 7.34 6.05 -30.84
CA VAL A 227 6.56 5.28 -31.83
C VAL A 227 5.87 6.21 -32.83
N THR A 228 5.35 7.36 -32.39
CA THR A 228 4.74 8.36 -33.29
C THR A 228 5.76 9.11 -34.15
N VAL A 229 6.93 9.45 -33.59
CA VAL A 229 8.01 10.10 -34.35
C VAL A 229 8.61 9.17 -35.41
N LEU A 230 8.66 7.86 -35.17
CA LEU A 230 9.18 6.88 -36.13
C LEU A 230 8.12 6.38 -37.13
N SER A 231 6.83 6.35 -36.76
CA SER A 231 5.77 5.87 -37.65
C SER A 231 5.48 6.82 -38.81
N LEU A 232 5.51 8.13 -38.57
CA LEU A 232 5.25 9.16 -39.58
C LEU A 232 6.26 9.11 -40.77
N PRO A 233 7.59 9.16 -40.56
CA PRO A 233 8.57 9.05 -41.64
C PRO A 233 8.47 7.73 -42.39
N THR A 234 8.22 6.63 -41.67
CA THR A 234 8.10 5.29 -42.25
C THR A 234 6.88 5.20 -43.17
N PHE A 235 5.74 5.76 -42.74
CA PHE A 235 4.53 5.83 -43.55
C PHE A 235 4.74 6.65 -44.83
N PHE A 236 5.35 7.84 -44.73
CA PHE A 236 5.68 8.67 -45.90
C PHE A 236 6.68 7.98 -46.84
N PHE A 237 7.67 7.25 -46.31
CA PHE A 237 8.63 6.50 -47.11
C PHE A 237 7.96 5.38 -47.92
N ILE A 238 7.03 4.65 -47.32
CA ILE A 238 6.25 3.59 -48.00
C ILE A 238 5.40 4.20 -49.11
N LEU A 239 4.67 5.30 -48.83
CA LEU A 239 3.86 5.99 -49.83
C LEU A 239 4.69 6.50 -51.01
N TYR A 240 5.85 7.11 -50.74
CA TYR A 240 6.77 7.59 -51.76
C TYR A 240 7.23 6.46 -52.69
N LYS A 241 7.61 5.30 -52.14
CA LYS A 241 7.98 4.13 -52.96
C LYS A 241 6.82 3.62 -53.82
N VAL A 242 5.61 3.55 -53.28
CA VAL A 242 4.41 3.10 -54.03
C VAL A 242 4.12 4.04 -55.20
N ILE A 243 4.17 5.36 -54.97
CA ILE A 243 3.96 6.37 -56.02
C ILE A 243 5.00 6.22 -57.15
N ILE A 244 6.28 6.03 -56.81
CA ILE A 244 7.33 5.80 -57.82
C ILE A 244 7.06 4.53 -58.64
N ILE A 245 6.67 3.43 -58.00
CA ILE A 245 6.38 2.17 -58.69
C ILE A 245 5.22 2.35 -59.67
N ILE A 246 4.14 3.03 -59.25
CA ILE A 246 2.98 3.33 -60.10
C ILE A 246 3.41 4.23 -61.26
N TYR A 247 4.14 5.31 -61.00
CA TYR A 247 4.61 6.23 -62.04
C TYR A 247 5.51 5.53 -63.06
N LYS A 248 6.43 4.68 -62.60
CA LYS A 248 7.30 3.88 -63.47
C LYS A 248 6.50 2.90 -64.34
N ARG A 249 5.47 2.24 -63.78
CA ARG A 249 4.58 1.36 -64.54
C ARG A 249 3.74 2.12 -65.58
N ILE A 250 3.21 3.30 -65.24
CA ILE A 250 2.48 4.17 -66.17
C ILE A 250 3.39 4.67 -67.30
N HIS A 251 4.62 5.08 -66.96
CA HIS A 251 5.60 5.51 -67.96
C HIS A 251 5.93 4.37 -68.93
N ILE A 252 6.24 3.17 -68.42
CA ILE A 252 6.49 1.99 -69.25
C ILE A 252 5.28 1.69 -70.14
N ALA A 253 4.06 1.66 -69.60
CA ALA A 253 2.84 1.42 -70.37
C ALA A 253 2.61 2.47 -71.47
N LYS A 254 2.88 3.75 -71.20
CA LYS A 254 2.84 4.82 -72.21
C LYS A 254 3.89 4.63 -73.30
N THR A 255 5.12 4.26 -72.95
CA THR A 255 6.19 3.99 -73.92
C THR A 255 5.84 2.79 -74.81
N PHE A 256 5.27 1.72 -74.24
CA PHE A 256 4.80 0.57 -75.01
C PHE A 256 3.62 0.91 -75.94
N LEU A 257 2.63 1.69 -75.47
CA LEU A 257 1.52 2.16 -76.31
C LEU A 257 1.99 3.03 -77.48
N LEU A 258 3.00 3.89 -77.26
CA LEU A 258 3.56 4.73 -78.31
C LEU A 258 4.29 3.89 -79.39
N HIS A 259 4.94 2.79 -79.01
CA HIS A 259 5.58 1.87 -79.95
C HIS A 259 4.59 1.00 -80.76
N ILE A 260 3.36 0.80 -80.30
CA ILE A 260 2.32 0.07 -81.03
C ILE A 260 1.59 0.99 -82.04
N LEU A 261 1.64 2.31 -81.84
CA LEU A 261 0.92 3.32 -82.62
C LEU A 261 1.77 4.01 -83.71
N ILE A 262 3.04 3.61 -83.88
CA ILE A 262 3.96 4.06 -84.96
C ILE A 262 4.24 2.85 -85.85
#